data_AF-A0A820HRY9-F1
#
_entry.id   AF-A0A820HRY9-F1
#
_cell.length_a   1.000
_cell.length_b   1.000
_cell.length_c   1.000
_cell.angle_alpha   90.00
_cell.angle_beta   90.00
_cell.angle_gamma   90.00
#
_symmetry.space_group_name_H-M   'P 1'
#
loop_
_entity.id
_entity.type
_entity.pdbx_description
1 polymer ?
#
loop_
_entity_poly.entity_id
_entity_poly.type
_entity_poly.pdbx_seq_one_letter_code
_entity_poly.pdbx_strand_id
1 'polypeptide(L)'
;MFEQLIASLNISPMSNDVFHQLTSILTQQIDDSIAPFISQVFESLIFLEQWTWQKLSQESDQTYHREMLHELASFNKQTVFIDDHMNHDDKVRLLIPDTLDSINLIFEQFNNNQNSCMAVASLWFDNLSYLIQEYPHLGRSPVIIHINQYFGQRLLMSEAYESYLSELRQSQLSPSIFSAKQLLYIKTCSFSLNVYLHTKPENFCLTIDEILEKIGSHYLQIMEIHCYNISTWSKELLACITHLTGLIDICYDTNKKEEQLNQILFPTKQILFNLIEVLIRVVSYEPFYKDISNQRLENGPMFVDITLHFILNILQTQNISWLFQSMTNLSDALLLRATNKSIPNQYFFYVYSILGEIFSEEKSKEI
;
A
#
# COMPACT_ATOMS: atom_id res chain seq x y z
N MET A 1 -34.47 -5.27 1.56
CA MET A 1 -33.85 -6.17 2.56
C MET A 1 -32.63 -5.51 3.19
N PHE A 2 -31.60 -5.13 2.41
CA PHE A 2 -30.41 -4.44 2.94
C PHE A 2 -30.74 -3.19 3.77
N GLU A 3 -31.58 -2.27 3.24
CA GLU A 3 -31.98 -1.05 3.94
C GLU A 3 -32.66 -1.32 5.31
N GLN A 4 -33.40 -2.42 5.43
CA GLN A 4 -34.03 -2.83 6.69
C GLN A 4 -33.00 -3.31 7.72
N LEU A 5 -31.95 -4.01 7.26
CA LEU A 5 -30.82 -4.41 8.10
C LEU A 5 -30.04 -3.18 8.56
N ILE A 6 -29.80 -2.23 7.67
CA ILE A 6 -29.13 -0.97 8.01
C ILE A 6 -29.93 -0.15 9.03
N ALA A 7 -31.26 -0.03 8.85
CA ALA A 7 -32.11 0.63 9.83
C ALA A 7 -32.06 -0.02 11.22
N SER A 8 -31.83 -1.34 11.29
CA SER A 8 -31.72 -2.07 12.55
C SER A 8 -30.41 -1.81 13.30
N LEU A 9 -29.38 -1.25 12.66
CA LEU A 9 -28.10 -0.88 13.32
C LEU A 9 -28.25 0.21 14.38
N ASN A 10 -29.34 0.99 14.31
CA ASN A 10 -29.68 2.02 15.30
C ASN A 10 -30.43 1.46 16.52
N ILE A 11 -30.84 0.18 16.50
CA ILE A 11 -31.63 -0.43 17.55
C ILE A 11 -30.71 -1.26 18.45
N SER A 12 -30.58 -0.86 19.72
CA SER A 12 -29.79 -1.59 20.72
C SER A 12 -30.69 -2.48 21.59
N PRO A 13 -30.32 -3.75 21.86
CA PRO A 13 -29.13 -4.46 21.37
C PRO A 13 -29.30 -4.99 19.93
N MET A 14 -28.22 -4.96 19.15
CA MET A 14 -28.19 -5.52 17.79
C MET A 14 -28.10 -7.04 17.82
N SER A 15 -28.85 -7.71 16.94
CA SER A 15 -28.78 -9.17 16.77
C SER A 15 -27.57 -9.56 15.91
N ASN A 16 -26.87 -10.63 16.28
CA ASN A 16 -25.81 -11.23 15.47
C ASN A 16 -26.30 -11.65 14.07
N ASP A 17 -27.58 -11.99 13.95
CA ASP A 17 -28.20 -12.34 12.66
C ASP A 17 -28.14 -11.17 11.66
N VAL A 18 -28.20 -9.93 12.14
CA VAL A 18 -28.09 -8.74 11.28
C VAL A 18 -26.69 -8.68 10.67
N PHE A 19 -25.65 -8.89 11.48
CA PHE A 19 -24.26 -8.87 10.99
C PHE A 19 -23.99 -10.01 10.01
N HIS A 20 -24.44 -11.22 10.29
CA HIS A 20 -24.29 -12.35 9.36
C HIS A 20 -25.00 -12.11 8.03
N GLN A 21 -26.21 -11.53 8.05
CA GLN A 21 -26.92 -11.19 6.81
C GLN A 21 -26.23 -10.08 6.04
N LEU A 22 -25.71 -9.03 6.72
CA LEU A 22 -24.92 -7.99 6.07
C LEU A 22 -23.66 -8.55 5.43
N THR A 23 -22.89 -9.38 6.15
CA THR A 23 -21.72 -10.08 5.60
C THR A 23 -22.10 -10.87 4.35
N SER A 24 -23.13 -11.71 4.43
CA SER A 24 -23.57 -12.52 3.29
C SER A 24 -23.98 -11.68 2.07
N ILE A 25 -24.65 -10.55 2.28
CA ILE A 25 -25.02 -9.65 1.19
C ILE A 25 -23.76 -9.04 0.59
N LEU A 26 -22.86 -8.49 1.40
CA LEU A 26 -21.63 -7.85 0.91
C LEU A 26 -20.76 -8.83 0.10
N THR A 27 -20.55 -10.05 0.61
CA THR A 27 -19.81 -11.11 -0.11
C THR A 27 -20.47 -11.44 -1.44
N GLN A 28 -21.79 -11.67 -1.45
CA GLN A 28 -22.50 -11.99 -2.68
C GLN A 28 -22.37 -10.85 -3.71
N GLN A 29 -22.45 -9.59 -3.28
CA GLN A 29 -22.37 -8.47 -4.22
C GLN A 29 -20.98 -8.28 -4.79
N ILE A 30 -19.92 -8.64 -4.05
CA ILE A 30 -18.54 -8.68 -4.57
C ILE A 30 -18.42 -9.64 -5.75
N ASP A 31 -19.06 -10.82 -5.65
CA ASP A 31 -18.98 -11.87 -6.67
C ASP A 31 -19.90 -11.63 -7.88
N ASP A 32 -21.07 -11.01 -7.66
CA ASP A 32 -22.13 -10.88 -8.67
C ASP A 32 -22.02 -9.58 -9.49
N SER A 33 -22.30 -8.41 -8.91
CA SER A 33 -22.41 -7.13 -9.64
C SER A 33 -22.51 -5.92 -8.70
N ILE A 34 -21.36 -5.37 -8.28
CA ILE A 34 -21.29 -4.30 -7.27
C ILE A 34 -21.95 -2.97 -7.72
N ALA A 35 -21.74 -2.51 -8.96
CA ALA A 35 -22.20 -1.17 -9.40
C ALA A 35 -23.73 -0.96 -9.32
N PRO A 36 -24.58 -1.86 -9.83
CA PRO A 36 -26.03 -1.79 -9.64
C PRO A 36 -26.45 -1.81 -8.18
N PHE A 37 -25.77 -2.60 -7.34
CA PHE A 37 -26.06 -2.64 -5.91
C PHE A 37 -25.79 -1.30 -5.24
N ILE A 38 -24.60 -0.72 -5.47
CA ILE A 38 -24.26 0.61 -4.95
C ILE A 38 -25.30 1.64 -5.37
N SER A 39 -25.66 1.67 -6.65
CA SER A 39 -26.64 2.63 -7.19
C SER A 39 -28.02 2.49 -6.53
N GLN A 40 -28.40 1.26 -6.16
CA GLN A 40 -29.69 0.98 -5.53
C GLN A 40 -29.72 1.37 -4.04
N VAL A 41 -28.63 1.15 -3.30
CA VAL A 41 -28.60 1.28 -1.83
C VAL A 41 -27.60 2.33 -1.33
N PHE A 42 -27.25 3.31 -2.16
CA PHE A 42 -26.14 4.24 -1.91
C PHE A 42 -26.21 4.94 -0.55
N GLU A 43 -27.36 5.51 -0.19
CA GLU A 43 -27.54 6.19 1.10
C GLU A 43 -27.43 5.23 2.30
N SER A 44 -27.85 3.98 2.12
CA SER A 44 -27.69 2.95 3.16
C SER A 44 -26.24 2.51 3.31
N LEU A 45 -25.45 2.52 2.23
CA LEU A 45 -24.01 2.29 2.28
C LEU A 45 -23.27 3.44 2.97
N ILE A 46 -23.62 4.70 2.66
CA ILE A 46 -23.06 5.86 3.37
C ILE A 46 -23.34 5.76 4.86
N PHE A 47 -24.57 5.42 5.24
CA PHE A 47 -24.91 5.22 6.64
C PHE A 47 -24.09 4.10 7.28
N LEU A 48 -23.91 2.97 6.58
CA LEU A 48 -23.10 1.85 7.07
C LEU A 48 -21.62 2.26 7.27
N GLU A 49 -21.06 3.05 6.37
CA GLU A 49 -19.70 3.59 6.49
C GLU A 49 -19.56 4.54 7.68
N GLN A 50 -20.49 5.49 7.83
CA GLN A 50 -20.51 6.40 8.98
C GLN A 50 -20.64 5.64 10.31
N TRP A 51 -21.54 4.66 10.37
CA TRP A 51 -21.70 3.78 11.52
C TRP A 51 -20.41 3.01 11.82
N THR A 52 -19.72 2.54 10.78
CA THR A 52 -18.46 1.81 10.91
C THR A 52 -17.35 2.68 11.48
N TRP A 53 -17.15 3.90 10.97
CA TRP A 53 -16.19 4.85 11.53
C TRP A 53 -16.47 5.17 13.00
N GLN A 54 -17.74 5.33 13.36
CA GLN A 54 -18.15 5.51 14.75
C GLN A 54 -17.84 4.27 15.59
N LYS A 55 -18.07 3.06 15.07
CA LYS A 55 -17.77 1.82 15.80
C LYS A 55 -16.28 1.59 16.00
N LEU A 56 -15.46 1.88 14.98
CA LEU A 56 -14.01 1.84 15.10
C LEU A 56 -13.50 2.87 16.12
N SER A 57 -14.19 4.00 16.28
CA SER A 57 -13.86 5.01 17.29
C SER A 57 -14.32 4.69 18.72
N GLN A 58 -15.04 3.59 18.96
CA GLN A 58 -15.54 3.19 20.28
C GLN A 58 -14.69 2.06 20.89
N GLU A 59 -14.44 2.13 22.19
CA GLU A 59 -13.87 1.02 22.97
C GLU A 59 -14.93 -0.10 23.08
N SER A 60 -14.96 -1.05 22.14
CA SER A 60 -15.87 -2.21 22.25
C SER A 60 -15.21 -3.53 21.84
N ASP A 61 -15.44 -4.55 22.65
CA ASP A 61 -14.78 -5.87 22.59
C ASP A 61 -15.60 -6.91 21.81
N GLN A 62 -16.45 -6.46 20.89
CA GLN A 62 -17.42 -7.35 20.23
C GLN A 62 -16.83 -8.00 18.97
N THR A 63 -16.32 -9.21 19.15
CA THR A 63 -15.80 -10.11 18.10
C THR A 63 -16.76 -10.31 16.92
N TYR A 64 -18.07 -10.23 17.12
CA TYR A 64 -19.10 -10.44 16.10
C TYR A 64 -19.12 -9.37 14.99
N HIS A 65 -18.63 -8.16 15.26
CA HIS A 65 -18.56 -7.13 14.21
C HIS A 65 -17.39 -7.36 13.25
N ARG A 66 -16.35 -8.08 13.69
CA ARG A 66 -15.07 -8.11 12.96
C ARG A 66 -15.21 -8.75 11.58
N GLU A 67 -15.98 -9.80 11.44
CA GLU A 67 -16.21 -10.47 10.15
C GLU A 67 -16.93 -9.55 9.16
N MET A 68 -18.04 -8.93 9.59
CA MET A 68 -18.79 -7.98 8.77
C MET A 68 -17.92 -6.78 8.37
N LEU A 69 -17.11 -6.25 9.29
CA LEU A 69 -16.20 -5.15 9.00
C LEU A 69 -15.08 -5.54 8.02
N HIS A 70 -14.53 -6.75 8.13
CA HIS A 70 -13.57 -7.25 7.14
C HIS A 70 -14.20 -7.34 5.75
N GLU A 71 -15.43 -7.83 5.68
CA GLU A 71 -16.14 -7.97 4.41
C GLU A 71 -16.49 -6.61 3.80
N LEU A 72 -16.91 -5.66 4.63
CA LEU A 72 -17.16 -4.29 4.20
C LEU A 72 -15.87 -3.61 3.71
N ALA A 73 -14.74 -3.81 4.39
CA ALA A 73 -13.45 -3.33 3.88
C ALA A 73 -13.11 -3.95 2.52
N SER A 74 -13.37 -5.25 2.32
CA SER A 74 -13.17 -5.91 1.03
C SER A 74 -14.07 -5.30 -0.05
N PHE A 75 -15.35 -5.11 0.25
CA PHE A 75 -16.33 -4.45 -0.61
C PHE A 75 -15.91 -3.03 -1.00
N ASN A 76 -15.43 -2.24 -0.03
CA ASN A 76 -14.92 -0.89 -0.25
C ASN A 76 -13.69 -0.88 -1.15
N LYS A 77 -12.77 -1.83 -0.94
CA LYS A 77 -11.59 -1.99 -1.80
C LYS A 77 -12.02 -2.22 -3.25
N GLN A 78 -12.96 -3.13 -3.49
CA GLN A 78 -13.46 -3.37 -4.85
C GLN A 78 -14.15 -2.12 -5.42
N THR A 79 -14.91 -1.39 -4.60
CA THR A 79 -15.61 -0.16 -4.98
C THR A 79 -14.67 0.91 -5.55
N VAL A 80 -13.44 1.01 -5.03
CA VAL A 80 -12.42 1.93 -5.58
C VAL A 80 -12.18 1.68 -7.07
N PHE A 81 -12.10 0.41 -7.49
CA PHE A 81 -11.65 0.01 -8.83
C PHE A 81 -12.76 -0.33 -9.82
N ILE A 82 -14.04 -0.25 -9.42
CA ILE A 82 -15.16 -0.44 -10.35
C ILE A 82 -15.17 0.69 -11.38
N ASP A 83 -15.13 0.32 -12.66
CA ASP A 83 -15.16 1.24 -13.81
C ASP A 83 -16.60 1.49 -14.33
N ASP A 84 -17.59 0.78 -13.78
CA ASP A 84 -18.99 0.75 -14.24
C ASP A 84 -19.82 1.96 -13.75
N HIS A 85 -19.51 3.15 -14.27
CA HIS A 85 -20.35 4.36 -14.23
C HIS A 85 -20.60 5.05 -12.87
N MET A 86 -20.01 4.58 -11.76
CA MET A 86 -20.03 5.35 -10.52
C MET A 86 -19.13 6.59 -10.68
N ASN A 87 -19.70 7.78 -10.51
CA ASN A 87 -18.90 9.00 -10.63
C ASN A 87 -17.88 9.08 -9.48
N HIS A 88 -16.83 9.85 -9.71
CA HIS A 88 -15.75 10.01 -8.73
C HIS A 88 -16.23 10.58 -7.40
N ASP A 89 -17.11 11.60 -7.44
CA ASP A 89 -17.61 12.30 -6.25
C ASP A 89 -18.40 11.37 -5.33
N ASP A 90 -19.14 10.40 -5.88
CA ASP A 90 -19.90 9.40 -5.14
C ASP A 90 -18.94 8.42 -4.45
N LYS A 91 -17.84 8.01 -5.10
CA LYS A 91 -16.82 7.17 -4.45
C LYS A 91 -16.18 7.90 -3.27
N VAL A 92 -15.89 9.18 -3.45
CA VAL A 92 -15.35 10.04 -2.38
C VAL A 92 -16.35 10.16 -1.24
N ARG A 93 -17.62 10.45 -1.54
CA ARG A 93 -18.68 10.59 -0.54
C ARG A 93 -18.94 9.30 0.24
N LEU A 94 -18.76 8.15 -0.41
CA LEU A 94 -18.93 6.86 0.25
C LEU A 94 -17.73 6.52 1.13
N LEU A 95 -16.51 6.70 0.63
CA LEU A 95 -15.31 6.09 1.24
C LEU A 95 -14.52 7.04 2.15
N ILE A 96 -14.65 8.36 1.99
CA ILE A 96 -13.98 9.34 2.84
C ILE A 96 -14.94 9.76 3.96
N PRO A 97 -14.54 9.65 5.25
CA PRO A 97 -15.37 10.12 6.34
C PRO A 97 -15.59 11.63 6.29
N ASP A 98 -16.78 12.07 6.67
CA ASP A 98 -17.18 13.48 6.63
C ASP A 98 -16.45 14.37 7.66
N THR A 99 -16.01 13.78 8.78
CA THR A 99 -15.38 14.52 9.89
C THR A 99 -14.11 13.85 10.39
N LEU A 100 -13.28 14.63 11.08
CA LEU A 100 -12.05 14.16 11.72
C LEU A 100 -12.29 13.48 13.08
N ASP A 101 -13.49 13.60 13.65
CA ASP A 101 -13.76 13.20 15.04
C ASP A 101 -13.53 11.70 15.26
N SER A 102 -14.12 10.85 14.41
CA SER A 102 -13.91 9.40 14.48
C SER A 102 -12.45 9.01 14.24
N ILE A 103 -11.74 9.71 13.36
CA ILE A 103 -10.33 9.46 13.05
C ILE A 103 -9.45 9.79 14.26
N ASN A 104 -9.68 10.94 14.90
CA ASN A 104 -8.94 11.35 16.09
C ASN A 104 -9.11 10.35 17.23
N LEU A 105 -10.33 9.88 17.46
CA LEU A 105 -10.61 8.85 18.46
C LEU A 105 -9.94 7.51 18.13
N ILE A 106 -9.89 7.11 16.85
CA ILE A 106 -9.13 5.92 16.42
C ILE A 106 -7.62 6.10 16.72
N PHE A 107 -7.07 7.28 16.44
CA PHE A 107 -5.67 7.61 16.74
C PHE A 107 -5.37 7.62 18.24
N GLU A 108 -6.30 8.07 19.08
CA GLU A 108 -6.17 7.97 20.53
C GLU A 108 -6.12 6.51 21.00
N GLN A 109 -6.96 5.64 20.43
CA GLN A 109 -6.93 4.21 20.75
C GLN A 109 -5.61 3.54 20.35
N PHE A 110 -4.99 3.94 19.24
CA PHE A 110 -3.69 3.43 18.82
C PHE A 110 -2.60 3.70 19.86
N ASN A 111 -2.63 4.87 20.51
CA ASN A 111 -1.70 5.23 21.57
C ASN A 111 -1.92 4.42 22.85
N ASN A 112 -3.17 4.05 23.15
CA ASN A 112 -3.55 3.31 24.36
C ASN A 112 -3.31 1.79 24.29
N ASN A 113 -2.67 1.29 23.21
CA ASN A 113 -2.44 -0.14 22.96
C ASN A 113 -3.70 -1.01 22.95
N GLN A 114 -4.87 -0.42 22.70
CA GLN A 114 -6.09 -1.19 22.55
C GLN A 114 -6.11 -1.84 21.16
N ASN A 115 -5.87 -3.15 21.15
CA ASN A 115 -5.53 -3.90 19.93
C ASN A 115 -6.77 -4.39 19.16
N SER A 116 -7.98 -4.24 19.71
CA SER A 116 -9.18 -4.97 19.23
C SER A 116 -9.65 -4.54 17.83
N CYS A 117 -9.52 -3.25 17.48
CA CYS A 117 -10.00 -2.71 16.20
C CYS A 117 -8.87 -2.30 15.23
N MET A 118 -7.61 -2.38 15.65
CA MET A 118 -6.47 -1.88 14.88
C MET A 118 -6.31 -2.58 13.53
N ALA A 119 -6.47 -3.91 13.50
CA ALA A 119 -6.42 -4.68 12.26
C ALA A 119 -7.49 -4.23 11.26
N VAL A 120 -8.69 -3.90 11.75
CA VAL A 120 -9.81 -3.46 10.93
C VAL A 120 -9.60 -2.03 10.46
N ALA A 121 -9.25 -1.11 11.35
CA ALA A 121 -8.96 0.29 11.00
C ALA A 121 -7.84 0.39 9.95
N SER A 122 -6.82 -0.49 10.03
CA SER A 122 -5.76 -0.56 9.03
C SER A 122 -6.30 -0.81 7.62
N LEU A 123 -7.35 -1.63 7.47
CA LEU A 123 -7.96 -1.90 6.17
C LEU A 123 -8.66 -0.67 5.58
N TRP A 124 -9.32 0.16 6.41
CA TRP A 124 -9.90 1.41 5.95
C TRP A 124 -8.83 2.40 5.49
N PHE A 125 -7.72 2.51 6.22
CA PHE A 125 -6.60 3.37 5.79
C PHE A 125 -5.92 2.83 4.52
N ASP A 126 -5.80 1.52 4.35
CA ASP A 126 -5.34 0.91 3.10
C ASP A 126 -6.31 1.23 1.95
N ASN A 127 -7.62 1.15 2.17
CA ASN A 127 -8.64 1.50 1.16
C ASN A 127 -8.59 2.97 0.75
N LEU A 128 -8.41 3.88 1.71
CA LEU A 128 -8.16 5.30 1.43
C LEU A 128 -6.88 5.48 0.60
N SER A 129 -5.85 4.67 0.88
CA SER A 129 -4.59 4.72 0.13
C SER A 129 -4.78 4.27 -1.32
N TYR A 130 -5.53 3.21 -1.57
CA TYR A 130 -5.93 2.80 -2.91
C TYR A 130 -6.75 3.88 -3.62
N LEU A 131 -7.68 4.54 -2.92
CA LEU A 131 -8.49 5.62 -3.49
C LEU A 131 -7.62 6.82 -3.90
N ILE A 132 -6.63 7.21 -3.09
CA ILE A 132 -5.68 8.29 -3.42
C ILE A 132 -4.83 7.90 -4.63
N GLN A 133 -4.40 6.64 -4.71
CA GLN A 133 -3.61 6.14 -5.84
C GLN A 133 -4.37 6.28 -7.17
N GLU A 134 -5.67 5.93 -7.19
CA GLU A 134 -6.52 6.09 -8.38
C GLU A 134 -6.91 7.56 -8.63
N TYR A 135 -7.03 8.37 -7.57
CA TYR A 135 -7.43 9.77 -7.64
C TYR A 135 -6.46 10.70 -6.89
N PRO A 136 -5.27 11.00 -7.46
CA PRO A 136 -4.21 11.74 -6.75
C PRO A 136 -4.60 13.13 -6.26
N HIS A 137 -5.60 13.77 -6.87
CA HIS A 137 -6.07 15.09 -6.44
C HIS A 137 -6.71 15.07 -5.03
N LEU A 138 -7.13 13.89 -4.54
CA LEU A 138 -7.62 13.69 -3.18
C LEU A 138 -6.54 13.89 -2.11
N GLY A 139 -5.25 13.92 -2.48
CA GLY A 139 -4.18 14.30 -1.57
C GLY A 139 -4.36 15.69 -0.94
N ARG A 140 -5.21 16.54 -1.52
CA ARG A 140 -5.57 17.87 -0.97
C ARG A 140 -6.73 17.85 0.02
N SER A 141 -7.39 16.71 0.21
CA SER A 141 -8.51 16.58 1.16
C SER A 141 -8.02 16.81 2.59
N PRO A 142 -8.70 17.64 3.41
CA PRO A 142 -8.33 17.87 4.81
C PRO A 142 -8.21 16.58 5.62
N VAL A 143 -9.08 15.61 5.35
CA VAL A 143 -9.08 14.29 6.00
C VAL A 143 -7.81 13.51 5.66
N ILE A 144 -7.45 13.46 4.38
CA ILE A 144 -6.26 12.74 3.91
C ILE A 144 -4.98 13.40 4.42
N ILE A 145 -4.92 14.73 4.39
CA ILE A 145 -3.80 15.50 4.95
C ILE A 145 -3.64 15.18 6.44
N HIS A 146 -4.73 15.22 7.22
CA HIS A 146 -4.71 14.97 8.65
C HIS A 146 -4.22 13.56 9.00
N ILE A 147 -4.72 12.53 8.30
CA ILE A 147 -4.28 11.14 8.49
C ILE A 147 -2.77 11.01 8.22
N ASN A 148 -2.30 11.53 7.09
CA ASN A 148 -0.89 11.39 6.72
C ASN A 148 0.04 12.21 7.60
N GLN A 149 -0.39 13.37 8.10
CA GLN A 149 0.36 14.11 9.13
C GLN A 149 0.52 13.29 10.41
N TYR A 150 -0.55 12.63 10.88
CA TYR A 150 -0.46 11.75 12.04
C TYR A 150 0.46 10.54 11.77
N PHE A 151 0.32 9.87 10.62
CA PHE A 151 1.18 8.75 10.25
C PHE A 151 2.66 9.13 10.18
N GLY A 152 2.98 10.27 9.57
CA GLY A 152 4.35 10.79 9.55
C GLY A 152 4.86 11.09 10.97
N GLN A 153 4.21 11.99 11.70
CA GLN A 153 4.74 12.50 12.97
C GLN A 153 4.67 11.50 14.12
N ARG A 154 3.64 10.66 14.17
CA ARG A 154 3.33 9.83 15.34
C ARG A 154 3.65 8.36 15.14
N LEU A 155 3.55 7.84 13.91
CA LEU A 155 3.87 6.43 13.64
C LEU A 155 5.29 6.30 13.10
N LEU A 156 5.58 6.83 11.90
CA LEU A 156 6.86 6.68 11.21
C LEU A 156 8.05 7.11 12.08
N MET A 157 7.94 8.29 12.72
CA MET A 157 9.04 8.85 13.53
C MET A 157 9.14 8.26 14.94
N SER A 158 8.27 7.32 15.32
CA SER A 158 8.30 6.72 16.66
C SER A 158 9.43 5.70 16.85
N GLU A 159 9.78 5.43 18.11
CA GLU A 159 10.66 4.32 18.49
C GLU A 159 10.04 2.95 18.18
N ALA A 160 8.71 2.84 18.26
CA ALA A 160 8.00 1.59 17.97
C ALA A 160 8.17 1.17 16.50
N TYR A 161 8.06 2.12 15.56
CA TYR A 161 8.29 1.86 14.14
C TYR A 161 9.71 1.33 13.90
N GLU A 162 10.71 1.96 14.52
CA GLU A 162 12.12 1.54 14.42
C GLU A 162 12.38 0.16 15.04
N SER A 163 11.73 -0.14 16.17
CA SER A 163 11.78 -1.48 16.78
C SER A 163 11.22 -2.53 15.81
N TYR A 164 10.07 -2.26 15.19
CA TYR A 164 9.45 -3.17 14.23
C TYR A 164 10.29 -3.37 12.96
N LEU A 165 10.95 -2.33 12.46
CA LEU A 165 11.93 -2.46 11.38
C LEU A 165 13.13 -3.33 11.80
N SER A 166 13.59 -3.17 13.04
CA SER A 166 14.71 -3.95 13.59
C SER A 166 14.36 -5.43 13.73
N GLU A 167 13.13 -5.74 14.10
CA GLU A 167 12.62 -7.11 14.14
C GLU A 167 12.54 -7.75 12.74
N LEU A 168 12.13 -6.99 11.71
CA LEU A 168 12.12 -7.46 10.32
C LEU A 168 13.51 -7.76 9.76
N ARG A 169 14.59 -7.29 10.40
CA ARG A 169 15.98 -7.62 10.02
C ARG A 169 16.42 -9.00 10.53
N GLN A 170 15.56 -9.77 11.21
CA GLN A 170 15.90 -11.14 11.59
C GLN A 170 15.79 -12.07 10.37
N SER A 171 16.80 -12.91 10.14
CA SER A 171 16.82 -13.86 9.02
C SER A 171 15.77 -14.97 9.14
N GLN A 172 15.30 -15.24 10.36
CA GLN A 172 14.22 -16.17 10.65
C GLN A 172 13.15 -15.42 11.45
N LEU A 173 12.02 -15.14 10.79
CA LEU A 173 10.89 -14.46 11.41
C LEU A 173 9.92 -15.49 11.97
N SER A 174 9.54 -15.34 13.24
CA SER A 174 8.41 -16.07 13.78
C SER A 174 7.12 -15.56 13.15
N PRO A 175 6.16 -16.41 12.75
CA PRO A 175 4.85 -15.95 12.27
C PRO A 175 4.12 -15.04 13.28
N SER A 176 4.42 -15.19 14.58
CA SER A 176 3.84 -14.38 15.65
C SER A 176 4.32 -12.93 15.68
N ILE A 177 5.32 -12.57 14.87
CA ILE A 177 5.83 -11.20 14.81
C ILE A 177 4.77 -10.25 14.25
N PHE A 178 4.00 -10.67 13.24
CA PHE A 178 3.04 -9.81 12.54
C PHE A 178 1.75 -9.58 13.33
N SER A 179 1.86 -8.84 14.44
CA SER A 179 0.70 -8.31 15.16
C SER A 179 -0.02 -7.24 14.34
N ALA A 180 -1.30 -7.01 14.63
CA ALA A 180 -2.08 -5.92 14.01
C ALA A 180 -1.37 -4.55 14.12
N LYS A 181 -0.71 -4.31 15.26
CA LYS A 181 0.08 -3.11 15.50
C LYS A 181 1.30 -3.01 14.61
N GLN A 182 2.08 -4.07 14.52
CA GLN A 182 3.25 -4.07 13.64
C GLN A 182 2.87 -3.89 12.17
N LEU A 183 1.76 -4.50 11.74
CA LEU A 183 1.22 -4.31 10.39
C LEU A 183 0.74 -2.88 10.17
N LEU A 184 -0.01 -2.27 11.10
CA LEU A 184 -0.40 -0.87 10.98
C LEU A 184 0.84 0.03 10.80
N TYR A 185 1.85 -0.18 11.64
CA TYR A 185 3.06 0.63 11.62
C TYR A 185 3.85 0.42 10.34
N ILE A 186 4.17 -0.81 9.94
CA ILE A 186 5.06 -1.01 8.80
C ILE A 186 4.32 -1.02 7.47
N LYS A 187 3.19 -1.73 7.37
CA LYS A 187 2.45 -1.90 6.12
C LYS A 187 1.60 -0.65 5.82
N THR A 188 0.62 -0.38 6.66
CA THR A 188 -0.42 0.65 6.38
C THR A 188 0.14 2.07 6.41
N CYS A 189 0.96 2.40 7.41
CA CYS A 189 1.62 3.71 7.46
C CYS A 189 2.47 3.96 6.20
N SER A 190 3.32 2.99 5.81
CA SER A 190 4.18 3.15 4.63
C SER A 190 3.37 3.21 3.35
N PHE A 191 2.28 2.45 3.25
CA PHE A 191 1.41 2.50 2.08
C PHE A 191 0.75 3.87 1.92
N SER A 192 0.12 4.36 3.00
CA SER A 192 -0.54 5.68 3.00
C SER A 192 0.44 6.81 2.71
N LEU A 193 1.61 6.81 3.37
CA LEU A 193 2.62 7.83 3.14
C LEU A 193 3.16 7.76 1.70
N ASN A 194 3.38 6.56 1.15
CA ASN A 194 3.82 6.40 -0.23
C ASN A 194 2.84 7.09 -1.20
N VAL A 195 1.57 6.69 -1.18
CA VAL A 195 0.58 7.23 -2.11
C VAL A 195 0.33 8.72 -1.89
N TYR A 196 0.40 9.18 -0.63
CA TYR A 196 0.23 10.60 -0.31
C TYR A 196 1.38 11.44 -0.83
N LEU A 197 2.64 11.02 -0.64
CA LEU A 197 3.82 11.72 -1.17
C LEU A 197 3.80 11.78 -2.71
N HIS A 198 3.27 10.75 -3.37
CA HIS A 198 3.08 10.75 -4.82
C HIS A 198 2.14 11.87 -5.30
N THR A 199 1.22 12.34 -4.45
CA THR A 199 0.37 13.50 -4.77
C THR A 199 1.10 14.86 -4.71
N LYS A 200 2.37 14.87 -4.28
CA LYS A 200 3.23 16.06 -4.10
C LYS A 200 2.59 17.09 -3.15
N PRO A 201 2.39 16.72 -1.87
CA PRO A 201 1.75 17.59 -0.89
C PRO A 201 2.60 18.84 -0.63
N GLU A 202 1.96 20.01 -0.60
CA GLU A 202 2.67 21.28 -0.39
C GLU A 202 3.13 21.48 1.06
N ASN A 203 2.39 20.92 2.03
CA ASN A 203 2.60 21.17 3.47
C ASN A 203 2.68 19.84 4.25
N PHE A 204 3.56 18.94 3.83
CA PHE A 204 3.85 17.76 4.62
C PHE A 204 4.82 18.07 5.76
N CYS A 205 4.66 17.36 6.88
CA CYS A 205 5.33 17.66 8.14
C CYS A 205 6.77 17.14 8.24
N LEU A 206 7.19 16.29 7.32
CA LEU A 206 8.53 15.72 7.26
C LEU A 206 9.14 16.02 5.89
N THR A 207 10.44 16.23 5.90
CA THR A 207 11.26 16.25 4.68
C THR A 207 11.55 14.81 4.22
N ILE A 208 11.88 14.65 2.94
CA ILE A 208 12.29 13.36 2.38
C ILE A 208 13.56 12.83 3.08
N ASP A 209 14.50 13.72 3.38
CA ASP A 209 15.73 13.38 4.10
C ASP A 209 15.44 12.78 5.47
N GLU A 210 14.57 13.40 6.26
CA GLU A 210 14.19 12.88 7.60
C GLU A 210 13.57 11.48 7.52
N ILE A 211 12.75 11.23 6.49
CA ILE A 211 12.18 9.90 6.25
C ILE A 211 13.30 8.90 5.94
N LEU A 212 14.16 9.20 4.96
CA LEU A 212 15.21 8.28 4.52
C LEU A 212 16.28 8.04 5.59
N GLU A 213 16.64 9.05 6.38
CA GLU A 213 17.52 8.87 7.54
C GLU A 213 16.91 7.91 8.56
N LYS A 214 15.60 7.97 8.77
CA LYS A 214 14.88 7.09 9.70
C LYS A 214 14.77 5.65 9.19
N ILE A 215 14.44 5.43 7.91
CA ILE A 215 14.08 4.09 7.40
C ILE A 215 15.02 3.49 6.37
N GLY A 216 15.86 4.28 5.70
CA GLY A 216 16.63 3.87 4.53
C GLY A 216 17.61 2.73 4.82
N SER A 217 18.42 2.85 5.87
CA SER A 217 19.38 1.80 6.23
C SER A 217 18.72 0.48 6.68
N HIS A 218 17.58 0.58 7.37
CA HIS A 218 16.78 -0.59 7.75
C HIS A 218 16.21 -1.29 6.54
N TYR A 219 15.61 -0.53 5.62
CA TYR A 219 15.05 -1.04 4.37
C TYR A 219 16.08 -1.84 3.57
N LEU A 220 17.27 -1.27 3.35
CA LEU A 220 18.34 -1.93 2.57
C LEU A 220 18.74 -3.28 3.19
N GLN A 221 18.86 -3.34 4.51
CA GLN A 221 19.20 -4.57 5.22
C GLN A 221 18.07 -5.60 5.18
N ILE A 222 16.81 -5.18 5.33
CA ILE A 222 15.64 -6.06 5.19
C ILE A 222 15.65 -6.70 3.80
N MET A 223 15.84 -5.89 2.76
CA MET A 223 15.90 -6.37 1.37
C MET A 223 17.06 -7.35 1.15
N GLU A 224 18.26 -7.03 1.63
CA GLU A 224 19.43 -7.91 1.51
C GLU A 224 19.22 -9.27 2.18
N ILE A 225 18.64 -9.29 3.38
CA ILE A 225 18.41 -10.50 4.18
C ILE A 225 17.36 -11.42 3.52
N HIS A 226 16.26 -10.83 3.07
CA HIS A 226 15.09 -11.61 2.62
C HIS A 226 15.08 -11.92 1.13
N CYS A 227 15.93 -11.29 0.31
CA CYS A 227 15.91 -11.52 -1.14
C CYS A 227 16.26 -12.95 -1.57
N TYR A 228 16.94 -13.73 -0.71
CA TYR A 228 17.33 -15.11 -1.02
C TYR A 228 16.26 -16.15 -0.68
N ASN A 229 15.22 -15.75 0.08
CA ASN A 229 14.16 -16.63 0.54
C ASN A 229 12.76 -16.13 0.13
N ILE A 230 12.68 -15.40 -0.99
CA ILE A 230 11.42 -14.83 -1.54
C ILE A 230 10.30 -15.87 -1.62
N SER A 231 10.64 -17.13 -1.93
CA SER A 231 9.66 -18.22 -2.01
C SER A 231 9.02 -18.64 -0.69
N THR A 232 9.59 -18.23 0.44
CA THR A 232 9.08 -18.53 1.78
C THR A 232 8.46 -17.32 2.47
N TRP A 233 8.34 -16.18 1.79
CA TRP A 233 7.72 -15.00 2.38
C TRP A 233 6.25 -15.25 2.69
N SER A 234 5.83 -14.87 3.91
CA SER A 234 4.41 -14.84 4.25
C SER A 234 3.72 -13.67 3.54
N LYS A 235 2.37 -13.68 3.52
CA LYS A 235 1.59 -12.57 2.95
C LYS A 235 1.87 -11.25 3.67
N GLU A 236 2.07 -11.32 4.99
CA GLU A 236 2.37 -10.20 5.86
C GLU A 236 3.76 -9.61 5.57
N LEU A 237 4.78 -10.47 5.45
CA LEU A 237 6.14 -10.02 5.10
C LEU A 237 6.15 -9.38 3.72
N LEU A 238 5.51 -10.01 2.74
CA LEU A 238 5.38 -9.46 1.40
C LEU A 238 4.69 -8.09 1.43
N ALA A 239 3.59 -7.94 2.18
CA ALA A 239 2.90 -6.66 2.31
C ALA A 239 3.82 -5.57 2.91
N CYS A 240 4.49 -5.86 4.02
CA CYS A 240 5.43 -4.93 4.66
C CYS A 240 6.54 -4.50 3.69
N ILE A 241 7.18 -5.45 3.01
CA ILE A 241 8.25 -5.16 2.04
C ILE A 241 7.71 -4.34 0.88
N THR A 242 6.56 -4.71 0.32
CA THR A 242 5.92 -4.01 -0.81
C THR A 242 5.75 -2.52 -0.53
N HIS A 243 5.14 -2.19 0.61
CA HIS A 243 4.84 -0.80 0.92
C HIS A 243 6.04 -0.03 1.45
N LEU A 244 6.99 -0.69 2.14
CA LEU A 244 8.29 -0.08 2.47
C LEU A 244 9.08 0.27 1.20
N THR A 245 9.17 -0.64 0.23
CA THR A 245 9.80 -0.36 -1.07
C THR A 245 9.11 0.81 -1.76
N GLY A 246 7.77 0.84 -1.74
CA GLY A 246 7.01 1.95 -2.32
C GLY A 246 7.34 3.31 -1.67
N LEU A 247 7.43 3.35 -0.34
CA LEU A 247 7.80 4.57 0.38
C LEU A 247 9.23 5.02 0.04
N ILE A 248 10.19 4.09 -0.01
CA ILE A 248 11.58 4.40 -0.38
C ILE A 248 11.67 4.90 -1.82
N ASP A 249 10.96 4.24 -2.74
CA ASP A 249 10.92 4.61 -4.16
C ASP A 249 10.34 6.02 -4.35
N ILE A 250 9.21 6.36 -3.72
CA ILE A 250 8.66 7.72 -3.89
C ILE A 250 9.54 8.79 -3.25
N CYS A 251 10.19 8.49 -2.11
CA CYS A 251 11.19 9.37 -1.53
C CYS A 251 12.35 9.60 -2.51
N TYR A 252 12.79 8.54 -3.19
CA TYR A 252 13.84 8.63 -4.20
C TYR A 252 13.42 9.40 -5.46
N ASP A 253 12.19 9.18 -5.95
CA ASP A 253 11.63 9.86 -7.13
C ASP A 253 11.42 11.37 -6.91
N THR A 254 10.93 11.75 -5.73
CA THR A 254 10.56 13.14 -5.45
C THR A 254 11.76 14.10 -5.51
N ASN A 255 12.96 13.63 -5.18
CA ASN A 255 14.18 14.44 -5.11
C ASN A 255 15.29 13.94 -6.07
N LYS A 256 14.93 13.37 -7.24
CA LYS A 256 15.80 12.78 -8.30
C LYS A 256 17.15 13.47 -8.64
N LYS A 257 17.37 14.71 -8.23
CA LYS A 257 18.57 15.52 -8.57
C LYS A 257 19.44 15.89 -7.36
N GLU A 258 19.09 15.47 -6.16
CA GLU A 258 19.86 15.80 -4.96
C GLU A 258 20.92 14.72 -4.68
N GLU A 259 22.18 15.13 -4.82
CA GLU A 259 23.34 14.31 -4.45
C GLU A 259 23.25 13.82 -2.98
N GLN A 260 22.62 14.61 -2.12
CA GLN A 260 22.38 14.30 -0.72
C GLN A 260 21.54 13.03 -0.51
N LEU A 261 20.47 12.80 -1.30
CA LEU A 261 19.70 11.56 -1.17
C LEU A 261 20.52 10.32 -1.49
N ASN A 262 21.36 10.41 -2.54
CA ASN A 262 22.24 9.32 -2.90
C ASN A 262 23.26 9.06 -1.78
N GLN A 263 23.70 10.07 -1.05
CA GLN A 263 24.56 9.89 0.12
C GLN A 263 23.82 9.21 1.29
N ILE A 264 22.54 9.51 1.50
CA ILE A 264 21.74 8.89 2.57
C ILE A 264 21.45 7.42 2.25
N LEU A 265 20.91 7.13 1.06
CA LEU A 265 20.46 5.78 0.70
C LEU A 265 21.60 4.91 0.14
N PHE A 266 22.52 5.51 -0.63
CA PHE A 266 23.61 4.81 -1.33
C PHE A 266 24.98 5.40 -1.01
N PRO A 267 25.42 5.43 0.26
CA PRO A 267 26.69 6.06 0.65
C PRO A 267 27.90 5.41 -0.03
N THR A 268 27.75 4.20 -0.59
CA THR A 268 28.73 3.57 -1.47
C THR A 268 28.06 2.97 -2.70
N LYS A 269 28.81 2.88 -3.81
CA LYS A 269 28.35 2.19 -5.03
C LYS A 269 28.01 0.71 -4.76
N GLN A 270 28.68 0.06 -3.81
CA GLN A 270 28.40 -1.32 -3.46
C GLN A 270 26.97 -1.51 -2.93
N ILE A 271 26.48 -0.56 -2.11
CA ILE A 271 25.11 -0.63 -1.56
C ILE A 271 24.08 -0.50 -2.69
N LEU A 272 24.31 0.43 -3.62
CA LEU A 272 23.47 0.58 -4.81
C LEU A 272 23.47 -0.71 -5.66
N PHE A 273 24.63 -1.30 -5.92
CA PHE A 273 24.75 -2.52 -6.71
C PHE A 273 24.06 -3.71 -6.03
N ASN A 274 24.25 -3.87 -4.72
CA ASN A 274 23.56 -4.89 -3.94
C ASN A 274 22.03 -4.71 -4.04
N LEU A 275 21.52 -3.48 -3.88
CA LEU A 275 20.09 -3.22 -4.02
C LEU A 275 19.60 -3.58 -5.42
N ILE A 276 20.31 -3.19 -6.47
CA ILE A 276 19.92 -3.52 -7.86
C ILE A 276 19.83 -5.03 -8.06
N GLU A 277 20.82 -5.81 -7.59
CA GLU A 277 20.77 -7.27 -7.66
C GLU A 277 19.54 -7.82 -6.92
N VAL A 278 19.20 -7.26 -5.76
CA VAL A 278 18.01 -7.64 -5.00
C VAL A 278 16.73 -7.34 -5.76
N LEU A 279 16.57 -6.13 -6.31
CA LEU A 279 15.39 -5.72 -7.08
C LEU A 279 15.22 -6.60 -8.34
N ILE A 280 16.33 -6.97 -8.99
CA ILE A 280 16.32 -7.88 -10.14
C ILE A 280 15.84 -9.28 -9.74
N ARG A 281 16.28 -9.82 -8.60
CA ARG A 281 15.79 -11.11 -8.09
C ARG A 281 14.28 -11.09 -7.86
N VAL A 282 13.78 -10.00 -7.27
CA VAL A 282 12.33 -9.78 -7.04
C VAL A 282 11.57 -9.80 -8.36
N VAL A 283 11.98 -8.99 -9.34
CA VAL A 283 11.32 -8.91 -10.65
C VAL A 283 11.41 -10.24 -11.41
N SER A 284 12.46 -11.02 -11.17
CA SER A 284 12.62 -12.34 -11.80
C SER A 284 11.76 -13.44 -11.15
N TYR A 285 11.16 -13.19 -9.98
CA TYR A 285 10.41 -14.19 -9.23
C TYR A 285 9.02 -14.43 -9.82
N GLU A 286 8.91 -15.48 -10.64
CA GLU A 286 7.70 -15.83 -11.40
C GLU A 286 6.38 -15.86 -10.60
N PRO A 287 6.32 -16.37 -9.35
CA PRO A 287 5.06 -16.47 -8.63
C PRO A 287 4.37 -15.12 -8.36
N PHE A 288 5.09 -13.99 -8.34
CA PHE A 288 4.46 -12.67 -8.23
C PHE A 288 3.63 -12.30 -9.47
N TYR A 289 3.80 -13.01 -10.57
CA TYR A 289 3.12 -12.76 -11.84
C TYR A 289 1.85 -13.60 -12.06
N LYS A 290 1.62 -14.62 -11.22
CA LYS A 290 0.60 -15.65 -11.50
C LYS A 290 -0.84 -15.11 -11.52
N ASP A 291 -1.10 -13.95 -10.93
CA ASP A 291 -2.45 -13.38 -10.79
C ASP A 291 -2.58 -11.91 -11.20
N ILE A 292 -1.59 -11.38 -11.94
CA ILE A 292 -1.55 -9.96 -12.34
C ILE A 292 -2.79 -9.52 -13.15
N SER A 293 -3.41 -10.44 -13.89
CA SER A 293 -4.57 -10.13 -14.75
C SER A 293 -5.89 -9.95 -14.02
N ASN A 294 -6.04 -10.62 -12.87
CA ASN A 294 -7.35 -10.73 -12.23
C ASN A 294 -7.47 -9.79 -11.03
N GLN A 295 -6.35 -9.39 -10.42
CA GLN A 295 -6.36 -8.61 -9.18
C GLN A 295 -5.12 -7.70 -9.07
N ARG A 296 -5.23 -6.44 -9.52
CA ARG A 296 -4.26 -5.35 -9.20
C ARG A 296 -4.06 -5.13 -7.69
N LEU A 297 -4.89 -5.80 -6.89
CA LEU A 297 -5.11 -5.62 -5.47
C LEU A 297 -4.19 -6.44 -4.58
N GLU A 298 -3.45 -7.38 -5.16
CA GLU A 298 -2.55 -8.27 -4.42
C GLU A 298 -1.16 -7.66 -4.29
N ASN A 299 -0.52 -7.88 -3.14
CA ASN A 299 0.77 -7.27 -2.84
C ASN A 299 1.88 -7.74 -3.81
N GLY A 300 1.79 -8.95 -4.36
CA GLY A 300 2.78 -9.48 -5.32
C GLY A 300 2.86 -8.65 -6.61
N PRO A 301 1.76 -8.53 -7.38
CA PRO A 301 1.67 -7.62 -8.52
C PRO A 301 2.11 -6.20 -8.21
N MET A 302 1.60 -5.62 -7.11
CA MET A 302 1.93 -4.27 -6.68
C MET A 302 3.43 -4.10 -6.40
N PHE A 303 4.05 -5.10 -5.77
CA PHE A 303 5.47 -5.09 -5.46
C PHE A 303 6.33 -5.09 -6.70
N VAL A 304 5.93 -5.85 -7.72
CA VAL A 304 6.62 -5.87 -9.00
C VAL A 304 6.53 -4.51 -9.68
N ASP A 305 5.35 -3.89 -9.73
CA ASP A 305 5.16 -2.57 -10.35
C ASP A 305 6.02 -1.51 -9.66
N ILE A 306 6.00 -1.46 -8.33
CA ILE A 306 6.85 -0.57 -7.53
C ILE A 306 8.33 -0.85 -7.81
N THR A 307 8.73 -2.12 -7.84
CA THR A 307 10.14 -2.49 -8.05
C THR A 307 10.63 -2.06 -9.43
N LEU A 308 9.80 -2.20 -10.47
CA LEU A 308 10.13 -1.74 -11.81
C LEU A 308 10.24 -0.21 -11.87
N HIS A 309 9.31 0.50 -11.24
CA HIS A 309 9.39 1.96 -11.15
C HIS A 309 10.69 2.39 -10.45
N PHE A 310 11.08 1.71 -9.37
CA PHE A 310 12.31 2.03 -8.64
C PHE A 310 13.56 1.75 -9.47
N ILE A 311 13.62 0.63 -10.19
CA ILE A 311 14.72 0.33 -11.12
C ILE A 311 14.82 1.41 -12.21
N LEU A 312 13.68 1.83 -12.79
CA LEU A 312 13.65 2.88 -13.80
C LEU A 312 14.18 4.21 -13.23
N ASN A 313 13.76 4.57 -12.02
CA ASN A 313 14.23 5.78 -11.34
C ASN A 313 15.75 5.73 -11.13
N ILE A 314 16.27 4.61 -10.64
CA ILE A 314 17.72 4.38 -10.50
C ILE A 314 18.44 4.53 -11.84
N LEU A 315 17.94 3.93 -12.93
CA LEU A 315 18.55 4.04 -14.27
C LEU A 315 18.57 5.47 -14.83
N GLN A 316 17.55 6.25 -14.51
CA GLN A 316 17.43 7.63 -14.97
C GLN A 316 18.34 8.59 -14.18
N THR A 317 18.57 8.33 -12.91
CA THR A 317 19.37 9.20 -12.03
C THR A 317 20.83 8.76 -11.91
N GLN A 318 21.11 7.46 -12.04
CA GLN A 318 22.43 6.88 -11.91
C GLN A 318 22.97 6.55 -13.31
N ASN A 319 24.20 7.01 -13.61
CA ASN A 319 24.88 6.65 -14.85
C ASN A 319 25.44 5.21 -14.77
N ILE A 320 24.54 4.23 -14.77
CA ILE A 320 24.85 2.81 -14.53
C ILE A 320 24.20 1.86 -15.52
N SER A 321 23.74 2.35 -16.69
CA SER A 321 23.16 1.50 -17.74
C SER A 321 24.06 0.32 -18.11
N TRP A 322 25.39 0.51 -18.07
CA TRP A 322 26.38 -0.54 -18.32
C TRP A 322 26.25 -1.75 -17.38
N LEU A 323 25.88 -1.53 -16.11
CA LEU A 323 25.70 -2.61 -15.13
C LEU A 323 24.52 -3.49 -15.56
N PHE A 324 23.41 -2.87 -15.94
CA PHE A 324 22.23 -3.58 -16.40
C PHE A 324 22.47 -4.30 -17.74
N GLN A 325 23.26 -3.71 -18.66
CA GLN A 325 23.69 -4.37 -19.89
C GLN A 325 24.52 -5.64 -19.63
N SER A 326 25.33 -5.64 -18.55
CA SER A 326 26.12 -6.81 -18.16
C SER A 326 25.28 -7.95 -17.57
N MET A 327 24.02 -7.68 -17.20
CA MET A 327 23.09 -8.63 -16.60
C MET A 327 22.16 -9.23 -17.67
N THR A 328 22.68 -10.16 -18.47
CA THR A 328 21.94 -10.80 -19.58
C THR A 328 20.59 -11.40 -19.16
N ASN A 329 20.52 -11.95 -17.94
CA ASN A 329 19.29 -12.57 -17.42
C ASN A 329 18.14 -11.59 -17.18
N LEU A 330 18.43 -10.30 -16.95
CA LEU A 330 17.39 -9.32 -16.64
C LEU A 330 16.57 -8.97 -17.88
N SER A 331 17.23 -8.68 -19.01
CA SER A 331 16.53 -8.29 -20.24
C SER A 331 15.62 -9.42 -20.72
N ASP A 332 16.10 -10.66 -20.66
CA ASP A 332 15.30 -11.85 -20.99
C ASP A 332 14.14 -12.07 -20.02
N ALA A 333 14.36 -11.88 -18.71
CA ALA A 333 13.31 -11.98 -17.72
C ALA A 333 12.21 -10.91 -17.94
N LEU A 334 12.59 -9.65 -18.15
CA LEU A 334 11.66 -8.55 -18.39
C LEU A 334 10.84 -8.77 -19.67
N LEU A 335 11.49 -9.17 -20.76
CA LEU A 335 10.82 -9.45 -22.04
C LEU A 335 9.88 -10.65 -21.93
N LEU A 336 10.32 -11.74 -21.30
CA LEU A 336 9.49 -12.92 -21.10
C LEU A 336 8.20 -12.55 -20.35
N ARG A 337 8.30 -11.72 -19.31
CA ARG A 337 7.13 -11.30 -18.54
C ARG A 337 6.26 -10.33 -19.32
N ALA A 338 6.84 -9.36 -20.02
CA ALA A 338 6.07 -8.46 -20.88
C ALA A 338 5.29 -9.20 -21.98
N THR A 339 5.73 -10.35 -22.49
CA THR A 339 4.94 -11.08 -23.50
C THR A 339 3.63 -11.68 -22.97
N ASN A 340 3.39 -11.68 -21.65
CA ASN A 340 2.15 -12.16 -21.08
C ASN A 340 1.03 -11.13 -21.25
N LYS A 341 0.07 -11.43 -22.14
CA LYS A 341 -1.09 -10.57 -22.48
C LYS A 341 -2.03 -10.26 -21.32
N SER A 342 -1.85 -10.95 -20.21
CA SER A 342 -2.66 -10.82 -19.00
C SER A 342 -2.18 -9.66 -18.10
N ILE A 343 -1.13 -8.93 -18.49
CA ILE A 343 -0.50 -7.90 -17.65
C ILE A 343 -1.05 -6.49 -17.94
N PRO A 344 -1.26 -5.61 -16.93
CA PRO A 344 -1.65 -4.21 -17.13
C PRO A 344 -0.69 -3.40 -18.02
N ASN A 345 -1.23 -2.44 -18.78
CA ASN A 345 -0.47 -1.54 -19.66
C ASN A 345 0.66 -0.77 -18.95
N GLN A 346 0.53 -0.46 -17.66
CA GLN A 346 1.55 0.25 -16.89
C GLN A 346 2.84 -0.57 -16.72
N TYR A 347 2.72 -1.88 -16.51
CA TYR A 347 3.86 -2.78 -16.44
C TYR A 347 4.63 -2.79 -17.76
N PHE A 348 3.92 -2.87 -18.89
CA PHE A 348 4.52 -2.77 -20.22
C PHE A 348 5.30 -1.47 -20.38
N PHE A 349 4.71 -0.35 -19.95
CA PHE A 349 5.37 0.94 -19.98
C PHE A 349 6.70 0.90 -19.21
N TYR A 350 6.71 0.44 -17.96
CA TYR A 350 7.95 0.36 -17.19
C TYR A 350 8.99 -0.57 -17.81
N VAL A 351 8.59 -1.76 -18.26
CA VAL A 351 9.52 -2.69 -18.91
C VAL A 351 10.14 -2.07 -20.15
N TYR A 352 9.34 -1.48 -21.05
CA TYR A 352 9.86 -0.85 -22.26
C TYR A 352 10.71 0.40 -21.94
N SER A 353 10.34 1.18 -20.93
CA SER A 353 11.15 2.31 -20.47
C SER A 353 12.51 1.85 -19.94
N ILE A 354 12.55 0.80 -19.11
CA ILE A 354 13.80 0.22 -18.60
C ILE A 354 14.67 -0.29 -19.75
N LEU A 355 14.09 -1.07 -20.67
CA LEU A 355 14.84 -1.58 -21.83
C LEU A 355 15.34 -0.42 -22.71
N GLY A 356 14.53 0.62 -22.90
CA GLY A 356 14.92 1.83 -23.62
C GLY A 356 16.12 2.54 -22.97
N GLU A 357 16.12 2.68 -21.64
CA GLU A 357 17.24 3.28 -20.90
C GLU A 357 18.51 2.42 -20.95
N ILE A 358 18.37 1.09 -20.87
CA ILE A 358 19.48 0.14 -20.95
C ILE A 358 20.12 0.17 -22.35
N PHE A 359 19.32 0.19 -23.41
CA PHE A 359 19.81 0.08 -24.80
C PHE A 359 19.99 1.43 -25.52
N SER A 360 19.79 2.56 -24.85
CA SER A 360 20.01 3.87 -25.45
C SER A 360 21.50 4.07 -25.85
N GLU A 361 21.72 4.35 -27.14
CA GLU A 361 23.07 4.55 -27.72
C GLU A 361 23.79 5.80 -27.18
N GLU A 362 23.06 6.75 -26.60
CA GLU A 362 23.62 7.98 -26.04
C GLU A 362 24.42 7.74 -24.75
N LYS A 363 23.99 6.79 -23.91
CA LYS A 363 24.68 6.45 -22.64
C LYS A 363 25.80 5.41 -22.82
N SER A 364 25.87 4.73 -23.96
CA SER A 364 26.92 3.74 -24.27
C SER A 364 28.20 4.36 -24.84
N LYS A 365 28.21 5.68 -25.10
CA LYS A 365 29.37 6.43 -25.59
C LYS A 365 30.26 7.03 -24.49
N GLU A 366 29.87 6.93 -23.22
CA GLU A 366 30.63 7.46 -22.06
C GLU A 366 31.53 6.41 -21.37
N ILE A 367 31.69 5.21 -21.94
CA ILE A 367 32.55 4.13 -21.42
C ILE A 367 33.95 4.18 -22.04
#